data_AF-A0A1A2E4T0-F1
#
_entry.id   AF-A0A1A2E4T0-F1
#
_cell.length_a   1.000
_cell.length_b   1.000
_cell.length_c   1.000
_cell.angle_alpha   90.00
_cell.angle_beta   90.00
_cell.angle_gamma   90.00
#
_symmetry.space_group_name_H-M   'P 1'
#
loop_
_entity.id
_entity.type
_entity.pdbx_description
1 polymer ?
#
loop_
_entity_poly.entity_id
_entity_poly.type
_entity_poly.pdbx_seq_one_letter_code
_entity_poly.pdbx_strand_id
1 'polypeptide(L)'
;METHTPKYRLPDHGYTIVRWAHELAKGRGAVVVEPDVEGIRRPDGALAFVDAAPFKTVPDGPTSVLRELLDLEAREIRSWSKTGFARFHKGAAARRVDRICRKQGSEAAVDWVLANATAEVNIGELRDRLGARLYDAGGFDEDYYRAEVGRCIEHRRRRING
;
A
#
# COMPACT_ATOMS: atom_id res chain seq x y z
N MET A 1 9.53 1.38 -20.57
CA MET A 1 9.06 1.01 -19.22
C MET A 1 10.29 0.67 -18.41
N GLU A 2 10.80 1.62 -17.63
CA GLU A 2 11.77 1.28 -16.60
C GLU A 2 11.02 0.44 -15.57
N THR A 3 11.31 -0.87 -15.53
CA THR A 3 10.80 -1.74 -14.47
C THR A 3 11.53 -1.34 -13.20
N HIS A 4 10.97 -0.37 -12.46
CA HIS A 4 11.46 0.01 -11.15
C HIS A 4 11.56 -1.27 -10.31
N THR A 5 12.79 -1.74 -10.08
CA THR A 5 13.02 -2.90 -9.23
C THR A 5 12.99 -2.40 -7.79
N PRO A 6 11.99 -2.78 -6.97
CA PRO A 6 11.85 -2.22 -5.64
C PRO A 6 13.12 -2.50 -4.82
N LYS A 7 13.76 -1.45 -4.31
CA LYS A 7 15.04 -1.49 -3.58
C LYS A 7 14.98 -2.47 -2.42
N TYR A 8 13.87 -2.46 -1.69
CA TYR A 8 13.66 -3.29 -0.51
C TYR A 8 12.80 -4.51 -0.78
N ARG A 9 12.33 -4.74 -2.01
CA ARG A 9 11.37 -5.81 -2.36
C ARG A 9 10.15 -5.81 -1.43
N LEU A 10 9.63 -4.63 -1.11
CA LEU A 10 8.36 -4.52 -0.39
C LEU A 10 7.22 -4.94 -1.33
N PRO A 11 6.10 -5.46 -0.79
CA PRO A 11 4.93 -5.77 -1.60
C PRO A 11 4.43 -4.55 -2.38
N ASP A 12 3.98 -4.76 -3.62
CA ASP A 12 3.33 -3.72 -4.42
C ASP A 12 1.80 -3.90 -4.32
N HIS A 13 1.15 -3.03 -3.56
CA HIS A 13 -0.31 -3.06 -3.37
C HIS A 13 -1.09 -2.70 -4.63
N GLY A 14 -0.52 -1.87 -5.51
CA GLY A 14 -1.11 -1.57 -6.82
C GLY A 14 -1.15 -2.82 -7.70
N TYR A 15 -0.03 -3.53 -7.80
CA TYR A 15 0.03 -4.83 -8.49
C TYR A 15 -0.92 -5.85 -7.88
N THR A 16 -1.00 -5.91 -6.55
CA THR A 16 -1.91 -6.82 -5.83
C THR A 16 -3.37 -6.59 -6.22
N ILE A 17 -3.82 -5.34 -6.27
CA ILE A 17 -5.17 -4.97 -6.66
C ILE A 17 -5.44 -5.29 -8.15
N VAL A 18 -4.49 -4.99 -9.04
CA VAL A 18 -4.61 -5.34 -10.47
C VAL A 18 -4.71 -6.85 -10.66
N ARG A 19 -3.91 -7.63 -9.91
CA ARG A 19 -3.97 -9.10 -9.90
C ARG A 19 -5.35 -9.60 -9.43
N TRP A 20 -5.88 -9.09 -8.32
CA TRP A 20 -7.22 -9.47 -7.88
C TRP A 20 -8.29 -9.13 -8.92
N ALA A 21 -8.22 -7.93 -9.53
CA ALA A 21 -9.14 -7.53 -10.59
C ALA A 21 -9.04 -8.45 -11.82
N HIS A 22 -7.82 -8.84 -12.21
CA HIS A 22 -7.58 -9.82 -13.25
C HIS A 22 -8.30 -11.14 -12.96
N GLU A 23 -8.11 -11.69 -11.75
CA GLU A 23 -8.67 -12.97 -11.35
C GLU A 23 -10.21 -12.93 -11.27
N LEU A 24 -10.77 -11.87 -10.69
CA LEU A 24 -12.22 -11.72 -10.49
C LEU A 24 -13.00 -11.55 -11.79
N ALA A 25 -12.38 -10.95 -12.82
CA ALA A 25 -13.05 -10.63 -14.08
C ALA A 25 -12.37 -11.28 -15.31
N LYS A 26 -11.68 -12.41 -15.12
CA LYS A 26 -11.03 -13.20 -16.19
C LYS A 26 -10.20 -12.34 -17.14
N GLY A 27 -9.33 -11.50 -16.60
CA GLY A 27 -8.44 -10.59 -17.32
C GLY A 27 -9.05 -9.24 -17.69
N ARG A 28 -10.37 -9.15 -17.88
CA ARG A 28 -11.03 -7.87 -18.24
C ARG A 28 -10.99 -6.84 -17.11
N GLY A 29 -10.88 -7.30 -15.86
CA GLY A 29 -10.77 -6.41 -14.70
C GLY A 29 -9.43 -5.67 -14.65
N ALA A 30 -8.33 -6.31 -15.05
CA ALA A 30 -7.01 -5.66 -15.07
C ALA A 30 -7.01 -4.44 -15.99
N VAL A 31 -7.55 -4.59 -17.20
CA VAL A 31 -7.64 -3.52 -18.22
C VAL A 31 -8.36 -2.26 -17.70
N VAL A 32 -9.30 -2.44 -16.77
CA VAL A 32 -10.11 -1.35 -16.21
C VAL A 32 -9.47 -0.73 -14.97
N VAL A 33 -8.59 -1.44 -14.27
CA VAL A 33 -8.05 -1.06 -12.96
C VAL A 33 -6.60 -0.60 -13.04
N GLU A 34 -5.80 -1.20 -13.92
CA GLU A 34 -4.40 -0.85 -14.12
C GLU A 34 -4.20 0.64 -14.46
N PRO A 35 -5.00 1.27 -15.36
CA PRO A 35 -4.85 2.71 -15.62
C PRO A 35 -5.11 3.60 -14.40
N ASP A 36 -6.02 3.19 -13.50
CA ASP A 36 -6.33 3.97 -12.29
C ASP A 36 -5.17 3.91 -11.28
N VAL A 37 -4.54 2.73 -11.14
CA VAL A 37 -3.39 2.51 -10.26
C VAL A 37 -2.15 3.21 -10.82
N GLU A 38 -1.86 3.02 -12.11
CA GLU A 38 -0.69 3.64 -12.75
C GLU A 38 -0.85 5.15 -12.89
N GLY A 39 -2.07 5.67 -12.99
CA GLY A 39 -2.35 7.10 -13.01
C GLY A 39 -1.97 7.83 -11.72
N ILE A 40 -1.86 7.13 -10.60
CA ILE A 40 -1.41 7.70 -9.31
C ILE A 40 -0.02 7.21 -8.89
N ARG A 41 0.57 6.27 -9.64
CA ARG A 41 1.94 5.82 -9.41
C ARG A 41 2.89 6.93 -9.84
N ARG A 42 3.85 7.23 -8.97
CA ARG A 42 4.84 8.26 -9.23
C ARG A 42 5.91 7.77 -10.22
N PRO A 43 6.67 8.69 -10.85
CA PRO A 43 7.74 8.32 -11.78
C PRO A 43 8.82 7.42 -11.16
N ASP A 44 9.04 7.53 -9.86
CA ASP A 44 9.94 6.65 -9.08
C ASP A 44 9.27 5.31 -8.69
N GLY A 45 8.12 4.98 -9.27
CA GLY A 45 7.37 3.75 -8.99
C GLY A 45 6.60 3.76 -7.67
N ALA A 46 6.75 4.79 -6.82
CA ALA A 46 6.11 4.82 -5.52
C ALA A 46 4.59 5.04 -5.61
N LEU A 47 3.87 4.33 -4.74
CA LEU A 47 2.48 4.62 -4.40
C LEU A 47 2.45 5.19 -2.98
N ALA A 48 1.97 6.41 -2.82
CA ALA A 48 1.88 7.06 -1.50
C ALA A 48 0.43 7.33 -1.12
N PHE A 49 0.13 7.22 0.17
CA PHE A 49 -1.21 7.46 0.70
C PHE A 49 -1.79 8.82 0.27
N VAL A 50 -0.97 9.88 0.21
CA VAL A 50 -1.43 11.23 -0.18
C VAL A 50 -2.02 11.25 -1.61
N ASP A 51 -1.50 10.43 -2.52
CA ASP A 51 -1.98 10.37 -3.91
C ASP A 51 -3.28 9.57 -4.01
N ALA A 52 -3.47 8.59 -3.14
CA ALA A 52 -4.69 7.80 -3.03
C ALA A 52 -5.75 8.43 -2.10
N ALA A 53 -5.41 9.46 -1.32
CA ALA A 53 -6.27 10.06 -0.30
C ALA A 53 -7.64 10.59 -0.79
N PRO A 54 -7.79 11.08 -2.04
CA PRO A 54 -9.08 11.50 -2.57
C PRO A 54 -10.09 10.36 -2.74
N PHE A 55 -9.64 9.13 -3.01
CA PHE A 55 -10.49 7.98 -3.35
C PHE A 55 -10.95 7.28 -2.07
N LYS A 56 -12.20 7.48 -1.67
CA LYS A 56 -12.69 7.08 -0.34
C LYS A 56 -13.80 6.04 -0.38
N THR A 57 -14.38 5.81 -1.54
CA THR A 57 -15.66 5.12 -1.66
C THR A 57 -15.67 4.16 -2.85
N VAL A 58 -16.60 3.20 -2.84
CA VAL A 58 -16.79 2.23 -3.93
C VAL A 58 -16.95 2.90 -5.32
N PRO A 59 -17.65 4.05 -5.49
CA PRO A 59 -17.65 4.79 -6.74
C PRO A 59 -16.28 5.20 -7.29
N ASP A 60 -15.30 5.41 -6.41
CA ASP A 60 -13.92 5.73 -6.77
C ASP A 60 -13.16 4.50 -7.32
N GLY A 61 -13.79 3.32 -7.28
CA GLY A 61 -13.24 2.08 -7.80
C GLY A 61 -12.18 1.46 -6.88
N PRO A 62 -11.40 0.50 -7.39
CA PRO A 62 -10.40 -0.22 -6.60
C PRO A 62 -9.29 0.66 -5.98
N THR A 63 -9.13 1.91 -6.44
CA THR A 63 -8.23 2.89 -5.80
C THR A 63 -8.65 3.25 -4.38
N SER A 64 -9.94 3.13 -4.03
CA SER A 64 -10.41 3.26 -2.65
C SER A 64 -9.87 2.14 -1.75
N VAL A 65 -9.74 0.93 -2.27
CA VAL A 65 -9.12 -0.22 -1.58
C VAL A 65 -7.61 0.00 -1.48
N LEU A 66 -6.97 0.50 -2.55
CA LEU A 66 -5.54 0.84 -2.54
C LEU A 66 -5.22 1.86 -1.45
N ARG A 67 -6.04 2.90 -1.29
CA ARG A 67 -5.91 3.88 -0.21
C ARG A 67 -5.87 3.21 1.16
N GLU A 68 -6.74 2.23 1.41
CA GLU A 68 -6.79 1.52 2.69
C GLU A 68 -5.54 0.67 2.90
N LEU A 69 -5.09 -0.08 1.90
CA LEU A 69 -3.85 -0.87 1.98
C LEU A 69 -2.63 0.02 2.26
N LEU A 70 -2.53 1.18 1.60
CA LEU A 70 -1.46 2.17 1.86
C LEU A 70 -1.56 2.78 3.28
N ASP A 71 -2.75 2.87 3.86
CA ASP A 71 -2.93 3.29 5.26
C ASP A 71 -2.41 2.23 6.24
N LEU A 72 -2.72 0.96 5.98
CA LEU A 72 -2.22 -0.17 6.78
C LEU A 72 -0.70 -0.30 6.67
N GLU A 73 -0.16 -0.19 5.47
CA GLU A 73 1.28 -0.23 5.20
C GLU A 73 2.01 0.85 6.02
N ALA A 74 1.51 2.09 6.00
CA ALA A 74 2.08 3.18 6.79
C ALA A 74 2.03 2.90 8.31
N ARG A 75 0.96 2.28 8.81
CA ARG A 75 0.83 1.89 10.22
C ARG A 75 1.84 0.80 10.60
N GLU A 76 2.05 -0.20 9.74
CA GLU A 76 3.02 -1.27 9.98
C GLU A 76 4.46 -0.77 9.89
N ILE A 77 4.81 0.05 8.90
CA ILE A 77 6.14 0.67 8.82
C ILE A 77 6.40 1.55 10.05
N ARG A 78 5.39 2.32 10.49
CA ARG A 78 5.46 3.09 11.75
C ARG A 78 5.71 2.17 12.95
N SER A 79 5.04 1.04 13.03
CA SER A 79 5.16 0.09 14.13
C SER A 79 6.53 -0.59 14.15
N TRP A 80 6.96 -1.10 13.00
CA TRP A 80 8.28 -1.68 12.76
C TRP A 80 9.40 -0.70 13.11
N SER A 81 9.33 0.56 12.65
CA SER A 81 10.40 1.52 12.87
C SER A 81 10.77 1.73 14.34
N LYS A 82 9.84 1.50 15.29
CA LYS A 82 10.08 1.68 16.72
C LYS A 82 11.18 0.79 17.27
N THR A 83 11.49 -0.34 16.64
CA THR A 83 12.54 -1.27 17.07
C THR A 83 13.93 -0.67 16.91
N GLY A 84 14.12 0.22 15.93
CA GLY A 84 15.39 0.88 15.63
C GLY A 84 15.76 2.06 16.54
N PHE A 85 14.88 2.49 17.45
CA PHE A 85 15.08 3.70 18.25
C PHE A 85 14.93 3.45 19.75
N ALA A 86 15.76 4.13 20.54
CA ALA A 86 15.66 4.11 22.00
C ALA A 86 14.27 4.54 22.51
N ARG A 87 13.90 4.06 23.71
CA ARG A 87 12.56 4.22 24.32
C ARG A 87 12.03 5.65 24.31
N PHE A 88 12.88 6.64 24.56
CA PHE A 88 12.48 8.05 24.62
C PHE A 88 12.36 8.72 23.23
N HIS A 89 13.01 8.17 22.21
CA HIS A 89 13.00 8.74 20.85
C HIS A 89 12.04 8.02 19.89
N LYS A 90 11.68 6.76 20.16
CA LYS A 90 10.85 5.93 19.27
C LYS A 90 9.51 6.57 18.90
N GLY A 91 8.87 7.31 19.81
CA GLY A 91 7.58 7.96 19.55
C GLY A 91 7.67 9.12 18.56
N ALA A 92 8.74 9.91 18.61
CA ALA A 92 8.99 11.00 17.67
C ALA A 92 9.44 10.45 16.30
N ALA A 93 10.35 9.48 16.31
CA ALA A 93 10.81 8.78 15.11
C ALA A 93 9.65 8.12 14.36
N ALA A 94 8.82 7.33 15.04
CA ALA A 94 7.67 6.66 14.42
C ALA A 94 6.68 7.66 13.78
N ARG A 95 6.43 8.82 14.40
CA ARG A 95 5.59 9.89 13.80
C ARG A 95 6.25 10.54 12.58
N ARG A 96 7.58 10.63 12.56
CA ARG A 96 8.32 11.13 11.39
C ARG A 96 8.23 10.13 10.24
N VAL A 97 8.46 8.86 10.53
CA VAL A 97 8.35 7.73 9.58
C VAL A 97 6.97 7.67 8.95
N ASP A 98 5.90 7.70 9.76
CA ASP A 98 4.52 7.70 9.27
C ASP A 98 4.26 8.86 8.28
N ARG A 99 4.73 10.07 8.60
CA ARG A 99 4.59 11.22 7.70
C ARG A 99 5.39 11.08 6.40
N ILE A 100 6.59 10.50 6.46
CA ILE A 100 7.39 10.24 5.27
C ILE A 100 6.67 9.20 4.41
N CYS A 101 6.30 8.06 5.00
CA CYS A 101 5.59 6.98 4.32
C CYS A 101 4.34 7.47 3.59
N ARG A 102 3.48 8.21 4.29
CA ARG A 102 2.24 8.72 3.70
C ARG A 102 2.44 9.74 2.58
N LYS A 103 3.54 10.49 2.59
CA LYS A 103 3.80 11.57 1.64
C LYS A 103 4.70 11.16 0.48
N GLN A 104 5.64 10.26 0.71
CA GLN A 104 6.74 9.92 -0.18
C GLN A 104 6.78 8.44 -0.56
N GLY A 105 5.97 7.60 0.09
CA GLY A 105 5.98 6.16 -0.12
C GLY A 105 6.89 5.40 0.84
N SER A 106 6.76 4.09 0.80
CA SER A 106 7.34 3.18 1.78
C SER A 106 8.85 3.06 1.70
N GLU A 107 9.43 3.08 0.51
CA GLU A 107 10.89 3.02 0.35
C GLU A 107 11.58 4.26 0.96
N ALA A 108 11.03 5.46 0.77
CA ALA A 108 11.54 6.68 1.38
C ALA A 108 11.46 6.63 2.93
N ALA A 109 10.41 6.00 3.48
CA ALA A 109 10.29 5.82 4.93
C ALA A 109 11.32 4.83 5.46
N VAL A 110 11.56 3.73 4.76
CA VAL A 110 12.60 2.74 5.10
C VAL A 110 13.99 3.34 5.01
N ASP A 111 14.29 4.09 3.96
CA ASP A 111 15.54 4.83 3.80
C ASP A 111 15.82 5.74 4.99
N TRP A 112 14.80 6.50 5.41
CA TRP A 112 14.92 7.36 6.57
C TRP A 112 15.18 6.56 7.85
N VAL A 113 14.50 5.43 8.07
CA VAL A 113 14.75 4.58 9.25
C VAL A 113 16.19 4.04 9.24
N LEU A 114 16.64 3.46 8.13
CA LEU A 114 17.98 2.88 8.03
C LEU A 114 19.09 3.91 8.24
N ALA A 115 18.87 5.16 7.83
CA ALA A 115 19.84 6.24 8.03
C ALA A 115 19.86 6.80 9.47
N ASN A 116 18.80 6.60 10.27
CA ASN A 116 18.64 7.27 11.57
C ASN A 116 18.51 6.31 12.76
N ALA A 117 18.28 5.02 12.52
CA ALA A 117 18.14 4.02 13.57
C ALA A 117 19.44 3.90 14.37
N THR A 118 19.30 3.83 15.69
CA THR A 118 20.41 3.62 16.64
C THR A 118 20.61 2.15 16.99
N ALA A 119 19.70 1.30 16.55
CA ALA A 119 19.74 -0.15 16.71
C ALA A 119 19.45 -0.81 15.35
N GLU A 120 19.88 -2.05 15.20
CA GLU A 120 19.62 -2.82 13.99
C GLU A 120 18.11 -3.01 13.79
N VAL A 121 17.66 -2.83 12.55
CA VAL A 121 16.27 -3.05 12.13
C VAL A 121 16.22 -4.15 11.09
N ASN A 122 15.32 -5.12 11.28
CA ASN A 122 15.19 -6.26 10.40
C ASN A 122 14.24 -5.96 9.22
N ILE A 123 14.78 -5.84 8.01
CA ILE A 123 13.98 -5.63 6.79
C ILE A 123 13.17 -6.87 6.40
N GLY A 124 13.64 -8.08 6.74
CA GLY A 124 12.88 -9.31 6.58
C GLY A 124 11.60 -9.30 7.42
N GLU A 125 11.69 -8.88 8.68
CA GLU A 125 10.51 -8.69 9.54
C GLU A 125 9.53 -7.67 8.92
N LEU A 126 10.03 -6.58 8.35
CA LEU A 126 9.18 -5.61 7.66
C LEU A 126 8.46 -6.25 6.46
N ARG A 127 9.16 -7.02 5.63
CA ARG A 127 8.55 -7.72 4.49
C ARG A 127 7.45 -8.67 4.93
N ASP A 128 7.67 -9.44 6.00
CA ASP A 128 6.66 -10.36 6.53
C ASP A 128 5.42 -9.61 7.04
N ARG A 129 5.62 -8.44 7.68
CA ARG A 129 4.56 -7.57 8.18
C ARG A 129 3.74 -6.94 7.06
N LEU A 130 4.38 -6.53 5.98
CA LEU A 130 3.70 -5.93 4.82
C LEU A 130 3.12 -6.97 3.85
N GLY A 131 3.60 -8.21 3.92
CA GLY A 131 3.09 -9.33 3.14
C GLY A 131 1.94 -10.04 3.87
N ALA A 132 2.20 -11.27 4.33
CA ALA A 132 1.17 -12.16 4.86
C ALA A 132 0.41 -11.59 6.07
N ARG A 133 1.02 -10.69 6.85
CA ARG A 133 0.47 -10.18 8.12
C ARG A 133 -0.14 -8.78 8.01
N LEU A 134 -0.16 -8.18 6.81
CA LEU A 134 -0.65 -6.82 6.65
C LEU A 134 -2.13 -6.72 7.01
N TYR A 135 -2.90 -7.73 6.59
CA TYR A 135 -4.35 -7.76 6.77
C TYR A 135 -4.74 -7.92 8.25
N ASP A 136 -3.93 -8.65 9.03
CA ASP A 136 -4.09 -8.75 10.50
C ASP A 136 -4.10 -7.35 11.16
N ALA A 137 -3.30 -6.40 10.65
CA ALA A 137 -3.26 -5.04 11.15
C ALA A 137 -4.53 -4.24 10.84
N GLY A 138 -5.25 -4.62 9.78
CA GLY A 138 -6.56 -4.09 9.41
C GLY A 138 -7.73 -4.77 10.13
N GLY A 139 -7.51 -5.92 10.75
CA GLY A 139 -8.56 -6.72 11.39
C GLY A 139 -9.43 -7.51 10.40
N PHE A 140 -8.98 -7.61 9.15
CA PHE A 140 -9.64 -8.35 8.06
C PHE A 140 -8.62 -9.30 7.39
N ASP A 141 -9.07 -10.23 6.55
CA ASP A 141 -8.19 -11.09 5.77
C ASP A 141 -8.00 -10.58 4.33
N GLU A 142 -7.15 -11.24 3.54
CA GLU A 142 -6.95 -10.90 2.13
C GLU A 142 -8.25 -11.01 1.32
N ASP A 143 -9.08 -12.01 1.63
CA ASP A 143 -10.31 -12.30 0.91
C ASP A 143 -11.35 -11.18 1.06
N TYR A 144 -11.39 -10.51 2.22
CA TYR A 144 -12.18 -9.30 2.42
C TYR A 144 -11.79 -8.19 1.43
N TYR A 145 -10.50 -7.87 1.34
CA TYR A 145 -10.00 -6.81 0.44
C TYR A 145 -10.21 -7.16 -1.03
N ARG A 146 -10.00 -8.43 -1.38
CA ARG A 146 -10.32 -8.97 -2.70
C ARG A 146 -11.80 -8.82 -3.03
N ALA A 147 -12.69 -9.09 -2.09
CA ALA A 147 -14.13 -8.92 -2.27
C ALA A 147 -14.52 -7.44 -2.46
N GLU A 148 -13.88 -6.50 -1.77
CA GLU A 148 -14.07 -5.05 -1.98
C GLU A 148 -13.69 -4.62 -3.40
N VAL A 149 -12.57 -5.13 -3.94
CA VAL A 149 -12.21 -4.90 -5.35
C VAL A 149 -13.30 -5.42 -6.28
N GLY A 150 -13.86 -6.60 -6.01
CA GLY A 150 -15.00 -7.14 -6.74
C GLY A 150 -16.22 -6.21 -6.73
N ARG A 151 -16.59 -5.69 -5.55
CA ARG A 151 -17.69 -4.71 -5.40
C ARG A 151 -17.47 -3.46 -6.24
N CYS A 152 -16.25 -2.94 -6.25
CA CYS A 152 -15.87 -1.77 -7.04
C CYS A 152 -16.03 -2.02 -8.55
N ILE A 153 -15.58 -3.17 -9.05
CA ILE A 153 -15.70 -3.55 -10.46
C ILE A 153 -17.18 -3.70 -10.85
N GLU A 154 -17.98 -4.37 -10.01
CA GLU A 154 -19.41 -4.52 -10.26
C GLU A 154 -20.14 -3.18 -10.29
N HIS A 155 -19.83 -2.28 -9.36
CA HIS A 155 -20.43 -0.95 -9.31
C HIS A 155 -20.15 -0.17 -10.61
N ARG A 156 -18.90 -0.19 -11.10
CA ARG A 156 -18.52 0.45 -12.36
C ARG A 156 -19.26 -0.17 -13.55
N ARG A 157 -19.40 -1.49 -13.61
CA ARG A 157 -20.18 -2.18 -14.67
C ARG A 157 -21.64 -1.75 -14.70
N ARG A 158 -22.29 -1.63 -13.54
CA ARG A 158 -23.71 -1.20 -13.45
C ARG A 158 -23.91 0.23 -13.95
N ARG A 159 -22.95 1.12 -13.73
CA ARG A 159 -22.98 2.52 -14.21
C ARG A 159 -22.81 2.68 -15.72
N ILE A 160 -22.12 1.76 -16.38
CA ILE A 160 -21.90 1.82 -17.84
C ILE A 160 -23.11 1.28 -18.61
N ASN A 161 -23.82 0.32 -18.01
CA ASN A 161 -24.94 -0.40 -18.64
C ASN A 161 -26.34 0.13 -18.27
N GLY A 162 -26.43 1.15 -17.42
CA GLY A 162 -27.69 1.77 -17.00
C GLY A 162 -27.70 3.24 -17.39
#